data_AF-A0A7S1UQS4-F1
#
_entry.id   AF-A0A7S1UQS4-F1
#
_cell.length_a   1.000
_cell.length_b   1.000
_cell.length_c   1.000
_cell.angle_alpha   90.00
_cell.angle_beta   90.00
_cell.angle_gamma   90.00
#
_symmetry.space_group_name_H-M   'P 1'
#
loop_
_entity.id
_entity.type
_entity.pdbx_description
1 polymer ?
#
loop_
_entity_poly.entity_id
_entity_poly.type
_entity_poly.pdbx_seq_one_letter_code
_entity_poly.pdbx_strand_id
1 'polypeptide(L)'
;DEVNVESTTAATKDEETETSPQQEEEEEDKKQQQQQQQPPEINPHQCLFDKHISSSLQANIDRMHRKYGFFIPDQEYLADLEGLLGYCQEKVRLGHYCLYCQKVF
;
A
#
# COMPACT_ATOMS: atom_id res chain seq x y z
N ASP A 1 56.41 38.05 -4.08
CA ASP A 1 57.08 36.77 -4.35
C ASP A 1 56.10 35.87 -5.06
N GLU A 2 56.17 35.88 -6.40
CA GLU A 2 56.71 34.77 -7.23
C GLU A 2 55.58 33.78 -7.58
N VAL A 3 54.88 33.90 -8.72
CA VAL A 3 55.23 33.85 -10.16
C VAL A 3 55.34 32.41 -10.71
N ASN A 4 54.71 32.24 -11.87
CA ASN A 4 54.85 31.21 -12.91
C ASN A 4 54.15 29.86 -12.73
N VAL A 5 53.12 29.46 -13.50
CA VAL A 5 52.88 29.42 -14.97
C VAL A 5 53.53 28.19 -15.62
N GLU A 6 52.71 27.33 -16.24
CA GLU A 6 52.70 27.00 -17.68
C GLU A 6 51.54 26.00 -17.93
N SER A 7 50.57 26.28 -18.83
CA SER A 7 50.60 26.17 -20.31
C SER A 7 50.47 24.69 -20.76
N THR A 8 49.66 24.24 -21.73
CA THR A 8 49.08 24.84 -22.95
C THR A 8 47.89 23.99 -23.48
N THR A 9 46.89 24.66 -24.10
CA THR A 9 46.19 24.35 -25.39
C THR A 9 45.57 22.96 -25.65
N ALA A 10 44.49 22.75 -26.40
CA ALA A 10 43.47 23.54 -27.11
C ALA A 10 42.54 22.50 -27.79
N ALA A 11 41.25 22.82 -27.99
CA ALA A 11 40.49 22.59 -29.23
C ALA A 11 38.98 22.62 -28.99
N THR A 12 38.36 23.51 -29.74
CA THR A 12 36.95 23.88 -29.90
C THR A 12 36.07 22.72 -30.38
N LYS A 13 34.79 22.72 -30.01
CA LYS A 13 33.66 22.62 -30.96
C LYS A 13 32.32 22.91 -30.29
N ASP A 14 31.68 23.97 -30.78
CA ASP A 14 30.26 24.29 -30.68
C ASP A 14 29.37 23.10 -31.06
N GLU A 15 28.23 22.95 -30.38
CA GLU A 15 26.94 22.70 -31.02
C GLU A 15 25.80 23.10 -30.05
N GLU A 16 24.92 23.94 -30.58
CA GLU A 16 23.72 24.47 -29.96
C GLU A 16 22.71 23.35 -29.72
N THR A 17 22.36 23.08 -28.46
CA THR A 17 21.24 22.19 -28.16
C THR A 17 19.97 23.02 -28.05
N GLU A 18 19.25 23.09 -29.18
CA GLU A 18 17.88 23.55 -29.32
C GLU A 18 17.00 23.01 -28.17
N THR A 19 16.52 23.92 -27.31
CA THR A 19 15.49 23.61 -26.31
C THR A 19 14.16 23.50 -27.04
N SER A 20 13.71 22.25 -27.22
CA SER A 20 12.42 21.94 -27.81
C SER A 20 11.32 21.98 -26.73
N PRO A 21 10.15 22.61 -26.95
CA PRO A 21 9.08 22.79 -25.94
C PRO A 21 8.38 21.51 -25.47
N GLN A 22 8.83 20.35 -25.96
CA GLN A 22 8.15 19.06 -25.81
C GLN A 22 8.38 18.37 -24.46
N GLN A 23 9.21 18.95 -23.59
CA GLN A 23 9.58 18.35 -22.30
C GLN A 23 8.62 18.71 -21.15
N GLU A 24 7.71 19.67 -21.34
CA GLU A 24 6.81 20.10 -20.26
C GLU A 24 5.53 19.25 -20.18
N GLU A 25 5.07 18.66 -21.28
CA GLU A 25 3.83 17.86 -21.32
C GLU A 25 4.02 16.41 -20.81
N GLU A 26 5.23 15.83 -20.93
CA GLU A 26 5.51 14.49 -20.42
C GLU A 26 5.72 14.42 -18.89
N GLU A 27 6.04 15.56 -18.25
CA GLU A 27 6.26 15.62 -16.80
C GLU A 27 4.94 15.76 -16.00
N GLU A 28 3.85 16.24 -16.62
CA GLU A 28 2.52 16.26 -16.00
C GLU A 28 1.83 14.89 -16.03
N ASP A 29 2.07 14.06 -17.05
CA ASP A 29 1.49 12.70 -17.16
C ASP A 29 2.14 11.71 -16.16
N LYS A 30 3.43 11.91 -15.82
CA LYS A 30 4.13 11.11 -14.80
C LYS A 30 3.69 11.39 -13.37
N LYS A 31 3.11 12.56 -13.08
CA LYS A 31 2.62 12.91 -11.72
C LYS A 31 1.30 12.23 -11.35
N GLN A 32 0.53 11.76 -12.33
CA GLN A 32 -0.77 11.13 -12.09
C GLN A 32 -0.69 9.61 -11.92
N GLN A 33 0.43 8.98 -12.29
CA GLN A 33 0.58 7.52 -12.32
C GLN A 33 1.34 6.92 -11.12
N GLN A 34 1.60 7.70 -10.06
CA GLN A 34 2.35 7.25 -8.88
C GLN A 34 1.57 7.31 -7.55
N GLN A 35 0.24 7.23 -7.58
CA GLN A 35 -0.45 6.64 -6.43
C GLN A 35 -0.44 5.12 -6.61
N GLN A 36 0.74 4.53 -6.48
CA GLN A 36 0.84 3.11 -6.13
C GLN A 36 0.11 2.97 -4.81
N GLN A 37 -1.15 2.55 -4.87
CA GLN A 37 -1.97 2.35 -3.68
C GLN A 37 -1.24 1.33 -2.83
N GLN A 38 -0.74 1.77 -1.68
CA GLN A 38 -0.14 0.87 -0.70
C GLN A 38 -1.17 -0.23 -0.42
N PRO A 39 -0.73 -1.49 -0.29
CA PRO A 39 -1.65 -2.57 0.05
C PRO A 39 -2.39 -2.20 1.34
N PRO A 40 -3.71 -2.48 1.43
CA PRO A 40 -4.49 -2.11 2.59
C PRO A 40 -3.88 -2.72 3.85
N GLU A 41 -3.75 -1.90 4.89
CA GLU A 41 -3.24 -2.34 6.19
C GLU A 41 -4.16 -3.41 6.80
N ILE A 42 -3.55 -4.46 7.34
CA ILE A 42 -4.24 -5.50 8.08
C ILE A 42 -4.30 -5.09 9.55
N ASN A 43 -5.52 -4.95 10.07
CA ASN A 43 -5.79 -4.59 11.45
C ASN A 43 -6.85 -5.55 12.03
N PRO A 44 -6.46 -6.58 12.79
CA PRO A 44 -7.37 -7.57 13.38
C PRO A 44 -8.50 -7.00 14.26
N HIS A 45 -8.38 -5.74 14.70
CA HIS A 45 -9.42 -5.04 15.47
C HIS A 45 -10.51 -4.43 14.59
N GLN A 46 -10.29 -4.30 13.28
CA GLN A 46 -11.29 -3.84 12.33
C GLN A 46 -12.26 -4.98 11.95
N CYS A 47 -13.54 -4.66 11.88
CA CYS A 47 -14.59 -5.59 11.47
C CYS A 47 -14.36 -6.08 10.04
N LEU A 48 -14.62 -7.36 9.78
CA LEU A 48 -14.49 -7.96 8.45
C LEU A 48 -15.56 -7.48 7.45
N PHE A 49 -16.69 -6.97 7.96
CA PHE A 49 -17.89 -6.69 7.18
C PHE A 49 -18.27 -5.20 7.14
N ASP A 50 -17.60 -4.35 7.91
CA ASP A 50 -17.74 -2.89 7.85
C ASP A 50 -16.44 -2.16 8.21
N LYS A 51 -16.49 -0.82 8.32
CA LYS A 51 -15.32 0.02 8.58
C LYS A 51 -15.02 0.21 10.07
N HIS A 52 -15.78 -0.40 10.98
CA HIS A 52 -15.61 -0.18 12.42
C HIS A 52 -14.34 -0.82 12.96
N ILE A 53 -13.66 -0.11 13.86
CA ILE A 53 -12.50 -0.61 14.60
C ILE A 53 -12.89 -0.70 16.07
N SER A 54 -12.75 -1.90 16.63
CA SER A 54 -13.12 -2.19 18.02
C SER A 54 -11.95 -1.96 18.96
N SER A 55 -12.24 -1.70 20.24
CA SER A 55 -11.20 -1.47 21.26
C SER A 55 -10.43 -2.73 21.67
N SER A 56 -10.94 -3.92 21.34
CA SER A 56 -10.30 -5.21 21.58
C SER A 56 -10.78 -6.24 20.56
N LEU A 57 -10.03 -7.34 20.39
CA LEU A 57 -10.42 -8.46 19.53
C LEU A 57 -11.78 -9.05 19.95
N GLN A 58 -12.01 -9.22 21.25
CA GLN A 58 -13.27 -9.75 21.74
C GLN A 58 -14.45 -8.83 21.43
N ALA A 59 -14.28 -7.50 21.58
CA ALA A 59 -15.30 -6.54 21.19
C ALA A 59 -15.57 -6.58 19.67
N ASN A 60 -14.55 -6.84 18.85
CA ASN A 60 -14.70 -7.01 17.41
C ASN A 60 -15.54 -8.26 17.08
N ILE A 61 -15.25 -9.39 17.73
CA ILE A 61 -16.00 -10.64 17.55
C ILE A 61 -17.45 -10.47 18.00
N ASP A 62 -17.68 -9.85 19.16
CA ASP A 62 -19.03 -9.60 19.67
C ASP A 62 -19.85 -8.73 18.70
N ARG A 63 -19.23 -7.71 18.09
CA ARG A 63 -19.87 -6.91 17.03
C ARG A 63 -20.19 -7.76 15.81
N MET A 64 -19.20 -8.51 15.33
CA MET A 64 -19.34 -9.36 14.15
C MET A 64 -20.43 -10.42 14.35
N HIS A 65 -20.55 -10.97 15.55
CA HIS A 65 -21.60 -11.89 15.94
C HIS A 65 -22.97 -11.22 15.96
N ARG A 66 -23.13 -10.13 16.71
CA ARG A 66 -24.44 -9.48 16.90
C ARG A 66 -25.01 -8.87 15.62
N LYS A 67 -24.15 -8.31 14.77
CA LYS A 67 -24.58 -7.56 13.58
C LYS A 67 -24.59 -8.39 12.29
N TYR A 68 -23.65 -9.33 12.15
CA TYR A 68 -23.43 -10.10 10.93
C TYR A 68 -23.61 -11.61 11.10
N GLY A 69 -23.89 -12.09 12.31
CA GLY A 69 -24.01 -13.51 12.60
C GLY A 69 -22.70 -14.29 12.49
N PHE A 70 -21.56 -13.60 12.43
CA PHE A 70 -20.26 -14.25 12.37
C PHE A 70 -19.89 -14.83 13.73
N PHE A 71 -19.55 -16.12 13.77
CA PHE A 71 -19.13 -16.79 14.99
C PHE A 71 -17.91 -17.66 14.71
N ILE A 72 -17.05 -17.81 15.70
CA ILE A 72 -15.88 -18.69 15.66
C ILE A 72 -16.26 -19.95 16.45
N PRO A 73 -16.35 -21.13 15.81
CA PRO A 73 -16.61 -22.39 16.52
C PRO A 73 -15.50 -22.70 17.53
N ASP A 74 -15.87 -23.29 18.66
CA ASP A 74 -14.94 -23.88 19.64
C ASP A 74 -13.75 -22.97 20.01
N GLN A 75 -14.01 -21.68 20.23
CA GLN A 75 -12.99 -20.63 20.43
C GLN A 75 -12.02 -20.93 21.60
N GLU A 76 -12.44 -21.75 22.57
CA GLU A 76 -11.61 -22.22 23.68
C GLU A 76 -10.40 -23.07 23.27
N TYR A 77 -10.40 -23.66 22.08
CA TYR A 77 -9.26 -24.41 21.52
C TYR A 77 -8.45 -23.59 20.51
N LEU A 78 -8.81 -22.34 20.26
CA LEU A 78 -8.11 -21.47 19.31
C LEU A 78 -6.88 -20.85 19.98
N ALA A 79 -5.68 -21.29 19.55
CA ALA A 79 -4.42 -20.80 20.10
C ALA A 79 -4.07 -19.35 19.69
N ASP A 80 -4.51 -18.94 18.50
CA ASP A 80 -4.18 -17.63 17.93
C ASP A 80 -5.41 -16.97 17.29
N LEU A 81 -6.12 -16.20 18.12
CA LEU A 81 -7.30 -15.47 17.68
C LEU A 81 -6.95 -14.28 16.78
N GLU A 82 -5.85 -13.60 17.07
CA GLU A 82 -5.41 -12.44 16.31
C GLU A 82 -5.00 -12.84 14.89
N GLY A 83 -4.21 -13.91 14.77
CA GLY A 83 -3.80 -14.49 13.49
C GLY A 83 -4.98 -14.99 12.67
N LEU A 84 -5.99 -15.63 13.28
CA LEU A 84 -7.21 -16.03 12.58
C LEU A 84 -7.94 -14.81 11.97
N LEU A 85 -8.14 -13.75 12.77
CA LEU A 85 -8.81 -12.54 12.30
C LEU A 85 -8.00 -11.81 11.24
N GLY A 86 -6.68 -11.71 11.41
CA GLY A 86 -5.76 -11.16 10.41
C GLY A 86 -5.85 -11.92 9.08
N TYR A 87 -5.80 -13.25 9.12
CA TYR A 87 -5.94 -14.09 7.93
C TYR A 87 -7.28 -13.89 7.22
N CYS A 88 -8.40 -13.88 7.97
CA CYS A 88 -9.71 -13.59 7.39
C CYS A 88 -9.75 -12.21 6.74
N GLN A 89 -9.09 -11.24 7.34
CA GLN A 89 -9.04 -9.87 6.84
C GLN A 89 -8.19 -9.77 5.57
N GLU A 90 -7.05 -10.44 5.48
CA GLU A 90 -6.27 -10.58 4.25
C GLU A 90 -7.11 -11.22 3.13
N LYS A 91 -7.81 -12.32 3.43
CA LYS A 91 -8.69 -13.01 2.48
C LYS A 91 -9.75 -12.08 1.90
N VAL A 92 -10.36 -11.25 2.73
CA VAL A 92 -11.41 -10.31 2.31
C VAL A 92 -10.84 -9.05 1.64
N ARG A 93 -9.82 -8.42 2.23
CA ARG A 93 -9.33 -7.09 1.82
C ARG A 93 -8.28 -7.12 0.72
N LEU A 94 -7.42 -8.13 0.71
CA LEU A 94 -6.38 -8.29 -0.32
C LEU A 94 -6.86 -9.26 -1.40
N GLY A 95 -7.41 -10.40 -0.98
CA GLY A 95 -7.81 -11.46 -1.91
C GLY A 95 -9.19 -11.28 -2.52
N HIS A 96 -10.03 -10.38 -1.98
CA HIS A 96 -11.41 -10.16 -2.40
C HIS A 96 -12.23 -11.45 -2.42
N TYR A 97 -11.97 -12.37 -1.48
CA TYR A 97 -12.69 -13.64 -1.38
C TYR A 97 -13.84 -13.57 -0.38
N CYS A 98 -14.98 -14.15 -0.75
CA CYS A 98 -16.03 -14.49 0.20
C CYS A 98 -15.57 -15.61 1.15
N LEU A 99 -15.67 -15.39 2.46
CA LEU A 99 -15.25 -16.36 3.47
C LEU A 99 -16.09 -17.64 3.50
N TYR A 100 -17.32 -17.60 2.98
CA TYR A 100 -18.22 -18.75 2.95
C TYR A 100 -18.05 -19.60 1.69
N CYS A 101 -18.19 -18.99 0.51
CA CYS A 101 -18.23 -19.72 -0.77
C CYS A 101 -16.91 -19.69 -1.54
N GLN A 102 -15.89 -18.96 -1.07
CA GLN A 102 -14.54 -18.88 -1.66
C GLN A 102 -14.52 -18.36 -3.12
N LYS A 103 -15.58 -17.67 -3.54
CA LYS A 103 -15.59 -16.93 -4.80
C LYS A 103 -14.96 -15.55 -4.61
N VAL A 104 -14.27 -15.08 -5.64
CA VAL A 104 -13.79 -13.69 -5.72
C VAL A 104 -14.97 -12.77 -6.00
N PHE A 105 -15.00 -11.59 -5.36
CA PHE A 105 -15.99 -10.54 -5.57
C PHE A 105 -15.84 -9.85 -6.92
#